data_AF-A0A4R6BJK5-F1
#
_entry.id   AF-A0A4R6BJK5-F1
#
_cell.length_a   1.000
_cell.length_b   1.000
_cell.length_c   1.000
_cell.angle_alpha   90.00
_cell.angle_beta   90.00
_cell.angle_gamma   90.00
#
_symmetry.space_group_name_H-M   'P 1'
#
loop_
_entity.id
_entity.type
_entity.pdbx_description
1 polymer ?
#
loop_
_entity_poly.entity_id
_entity_poly.type
_entity_poly.pdbx_seq_one_letter_code
_entity_poly.pdbx_strand_id
1 'polypeptide(L)' 'MAKKEMKTMAYGSSALRLQTKQGILFNTGVELIAVLDTETGEVTFKISDEDLQKVREQEKK' A
#
# COMPACT_ATOMS: atom_id res chain seq x y z
N MET A 1 -3.88 -22.39 -1.02
CA MET A 1 -3.75 -20.97 -0.68
C MET A 1 -4.19 -20.12 -1.87
N ALA A 2 -5.50 -20.03 -2.07
CA ALA A 2 -6.08 -19.08 -3.01
C ALA A 2 -6.00 -17.66 -2.42
N LYS A 3 -4.91 -16.94 -2.73
CA LYS A 3 -4.77 -15.52 -2.36
C LYS A 3 -5.26 -14.65 -3.51
N LYS A 4 -6.06 -13.63 -3.21
CA LYS A 4 -6.60 -12.69 -4.21
C LYS A 4 -6.20 -11.27 -3.89
N GLU A 5 -5.66 -10.58 -4.90
CA GLU A 5 -5.32 -9.16 -4.79
C GLU A 5 -6.54 -8.29 -5.13
N MET A 6 -6.72 -7.24 -4.34
CA MET A 6 -7.86 -6.34 -4.43
C MET A 6 -7.40 -4.89 -4.21
N LYS A 7 -8.05 -3.95 -4.89
CA LYS A 7 -7.86 -2.53 -4.63
C LYS A 7 -8.49 -2.17 -3.29
N THR A 8 -7.79 -1.37 -2.50
CA THR A 8 -8.34 -0.79 -1.27
C THR A 8 -9.19 0.43 -1.59
N MET A 9 -10.13 0.76 -0.70
CA MET A 9 -10.97 1.95 -0.81
C MET A 9 -11.02 2.68 0.54
N ALA A 10 -10.93 4.00 0.49
CA ALA A 10 -11.05 4.94 1.59
C ALA A 10 -11.93 6.11 1.12
N TYR A 11 -12.82 6.59 1.99
CA TYR A 11 -13.72 7.73 1.73
C TYR A 11 -14.36 7.72 0.33
N GLY A 12 -15.29 6.79 0.11
CA GLY A 12 -15.87 6.57 -1.22
C GLY A 12 -14.95 5.70 -2.07
N SER A 13 -14.28 6.29 -3.06
CA SER A 13 -13.52 5.56 -4.10
C SER A 13 -12.01 5.81 -4.12
N SER A 14 -11.47 6.56 -3.16
CA SER A 14 -10.03 6.83 -3.11
C SER A 14 -9.28 5.59 -2.63
N ALA A 15 -8.05 5.35 -3.11
CA ALA A 15 -7.24 4.25 -2.59
C ALA A 15 -6.80 4.53 -1.14
N LEU A 16 -6.71 3.48 -0.30
CA LEU A 16 -6.05 3.60 0.99
C LEU A 16 -4.54 3.80 0.74
N ARG A 17 -3.92 4.75 1.45
CA ARG A 17 -2.51 5.08 1.25
C ARG A 17 -1.71 4.85 2.52
N LEU A 18 -0.53 4.27 2.38
CA LEU A 18 0.50 4.24 3.41
C LEU A 18 1.35 5.50 3.28
N GLN A 19 1.43 6.28 4.36
CA GLN A 19 2.35 7.41 4.41
C GLN A 19 3.78 6.90 4.55
N THR A 20 4.66 7.27 3.62
CA THR A 20 6.05 6.76 3.56
C THR A 20 7.08 7.81 3.93
N LYS A 21 6.74 9.10 3.81
CA LYS A 21 7.56 10.20 4.33
C LYS A 21 6.67 11.35 4.78
N GLN A 22 6.99 11.91 5.94
CA GLN A 22 6.37 13.14 6.42
C GLN A 22 7.41 14.26 6.37
N GLY A 23 7.26 15.16 5.40
CA GLY A 23 8.14 16.31 5.21
C GLY A 23 7.39 17.63 5.43
N ILE A 24 8.13 18.69 5.73
CA ILE A 24 7.57 20.05 5.95
C ILE A 24 6.92 20.61 4.66
N LEU A 25 7.40 20.21 3.47
CA LEU A 25 6.87 20.66 2.18
C LEU A 25 6.10 19.59 1.37
N PHE A 26 6.37 18.29 1.56
CA PHE A 26 5.73 17.23 0.80
C PHE A 26 5.47 15.99 1.68
N ASN A 27 4.20 15.57 1.74
CA ASN A 27 3.83 14.25 2.23
C ASN A 27 3.83 13.29 1.05
N THR A 28 4.66 12.24 1.12
CA THR A 28 4.62 11.14 0.15
C THR A 28 3.93 9.95 0.79
N GLY A 29 3.09 9.29 -0.01
CA GLY A 29 2.45 8.05 0.36
C GLY A 29 2.20 7.20 -0.87
N VAL A 30 2.12 5.90 -0.65
CA VAL A 30 1.95 4.88 -1.70
C VAL A 30 0.62 4.17 -1.51
N GLU A 31 0.05 3.65 -2.58
CA GLU A 31 -1.26 2.98 -2.53
C GLU A 31 -1.13 1.58 -1.94
N LEU A 32 -2.07 1.23 -1.06
CA LEU A 32 -2.15 -0.11 -0.48
C LEU A 32 -3.00 -1.02 -1.35
N ILE A 33 -2.50 -2.23 -1.55
CA ILE A 33 -3.19 -3.37 -2.17
C ILE A 33 -3.57 -4.33 -1.05
N ALA A 34 -4.83 -4.76 -1.02
CA ALA A 34 -5.29 -5.79 -0.11
C ALA A 34 -5.04 -7.17 -0.72
N VAL A 35 -4.52 -8.10 0.09
CA VAL A 35 -4.40 -9.52 -0.23
C VAL A 35 -5.34 -10.27 0.68
N LEU A 36 -6.45 -10.75 0.11
CA LEU A 36 -7.42 -11.59 0.80
C LEU A 36 -7.01 -13.05 0.67
N ASP A 37 -6.79 -13.70 1.80
CA ASP A 37 -6.75 -15.15 1.87
C ASP A 37 -8.18 -15.69 1.91
N THR A 38 -8.63 -16.33 0.82
CA THR A 38 -10.04 -16.75 0.69
C THR A 38 -10.38 -18.00 1.51
N GLU A 39 -9.38 -18.66 2.10
CA GLU A 39 -9.57 -19.86 2.92
C GLU A 39 -9.81 -19.47 4.39
N THR A 40 -9.07 -18.48 4.88
CA THR A 40 -9.10 -18.03 6.28
C THR A 40 -9.91 -16.74 6.51
N GLY A 41 -10.10 -15.94 5.45
CA GLY A 41 -10.66 -14.60 5.54
C GLY A 41 -9.68 -13.53 6.01
N GLU A 42 -8.40 -13.87 6.22
CA GLU A 42 -7.37 -12.90 6.60
C GLU A 42 -7.13 -11.90 5.47
N VAL A 43 -7.02 -10.63 5.83
CA VAL A 43 -6.66 -9.54 4.91
C VAL A 43 -5.32 -8.97 5.34
N THR A 44 -4.35 -9.02 4.45
CA THR A 44 -3.05 -8.36 4.61
C THR A 44 -2.92 -7.22 3.62
N PHE A 45 -2.14 -6.20 3.97
CA PHE A 45 -1.86 -5.08 3.07
C PHE A 45 -0.43 -5.15 2.57
N LYS A 46 -0.25 -4.84 1.29
CA LYS A 46 1.06 -4.66 0.68
C LYS A 46 1.07 -3.44 -0.23
N ILE A 47 2.26 -3.04 -0.66
CA ILE A 47 2.47 -2.05 -1.71
C ILE A 47 3.01 -2.76 -2.96
N SER A 48 2.98 -2.09 -4.11
CA SER A 48 3.58 -2.64 -5.34
C SER A 48 5.11 -2.73 -5.21
N ASP A 49 5.75 -3.62 -5.98
CA ASP A 49 7.21 -3.73 -6.00
C ASP A 49 7.87 -2.43 -6.50
N GLU A 50 7.23 -1.74 -7.44
CA GLU A 50 7.66 -0.43 -7.94
C GLU A 50 7.64 0.62 -6.82
N ASP A 51 6.56 0.67 -6.04
CA ASP A 51 6.46 1.60 -4.91
C ASP A 51 7.42 1.23 -3.78
N LEU A 52 7.67 -0.06 -3.54
CA LEU A 52 8.68 -0.51 -2.59
C LEU A 52 10.09 -0.04 -3.00
N GLN A 53 10.42 -0.08 -4.29
CA GLN A 53 11.68 0.47 -4.80
C GLN A 53 11.78 1.97 -4.54
N LYS A 54 10.73 2.73 -4.85
CA LYS A 54 10.67 4.18 -4.58
C LYS A 54 10.87 4.52 -3.11
N VAL A 55 10.25 3.75 -2.20
CA VAL A 55 10.43 3.94 -0.75
C VAL A 55 11.88 3.68 -0.35
N ARG A 56 12.50 2.59 -0.83
CA ARG A 56 13.90 2.26 -0.55
C ARG A 56 14.88 3.31 -1.06
N GLU A 57 14.59 3.94 -2.20
CA GLU A 57 15.40 5.04 -2.73
C GLU A 57 15.26 6.33 -1.92
N GLN A 58 14.08 6.58 -1.34
CA GLN A 58 13.82 7.73 -0.48
C GLN A 58 14.54 7.64 0.87
N GLU A 59 14.76 6.45 1.42
CA GLU A 59 15.50 6.23 2.68
C GLU A 59 17.01 6.40 2.52
N LYS A 60 17.55 6.19 1.32
CA LYS A 60 18.99 6.31 1.04
C LYS A 60 19.46 7.77 0.84
N LYS A 61 18.54 8.73 0.75
CA LYS A 61 18.81 10.16 0.51
C LYS A 61 18.54 10.98 1.76
#